data_AF-A0A9W8AB72-F1
#
_entry.id   AF-A0A9W8AB72-F1
#
_cell.length_a   1.000
_cell.length_b   1.000
_cell.length_c   1.000
_cell.angle_alpha   90.00
_cell.angle_beta   90.00
_cell.angle_gamma   90.00
#
_symmetry.space_group_name_H-M   'P 1'
#
loop_
_entity.id
_entity.type
_entity.pdbx_description
1 polymer ?
#
loop_
_entity_poly.entity_id
_entity_poly.type
_entity_poly.pdbx_seq_one_letter_code
_entity_poly.pdbx_strand_id
1 'polypeptide(L)'
;MRSILPKARPASSPYSSFLPTHSFPSNVRYTFLVLNACLLLSGALALGIMAFYLLNPLPRRDVILTPDVVGGALACGAAAVAISLLGFFGGQAPLPRQRALAIYCGLTVLLQLAELVLGAILWFRSLDVPRDYYPLWQSWPQPLRAEFQEYGHCCGFYRPDDFSVPSAGCAALFSPGSATSSINGCSNTLFMYVSAYLERCYSAVFGFIAVAFVAMFSSLVVYLSSRDLQRYITTSEKLLQLRVDP
;
A
#
# COMPACT_ATOMS: atom_id res chain seq x y z
N MET A 1 -18.60 -17.77 35.19
CA MET A 1 -19.31 -17.88 33.90
C MET A 1 -20.30 -16.72 33.79
N ARG A 2 -19.98 -15.68 33.00
CA ARG A 2 -20.93 -14.57 32.73
C ARG A 2 -21.88 -15.03 31.64
N SER A 3 -23.16 -15.12 31.98
CA SER A 3 -24.22 -15.47 31.04
C SER A 3 -24.31 -14.44 29.92
N ILE A 4 -24.06 -14.90 28.70
CA ILE A 4 -24.30 -14.14 27.48
C ILE A 4 -25.80 -14.24 27.21
N LEU A 5 -26.58 -13.35 27.82
CA LEU A 5 -27.99 -13.21 27.45
C LEU A 5 -28.06 -12.51 26.08
N PRO A 6 -28.82 -13.06 25.11
CA PRO A 6 -29.02 -12.42 23.82
C PRO A 6 -29.73 -11.08 24.04
N LYS A 7 -29.08 -9.99 23.61
CA LYS A 7 -29.66 -8.65 23.61
C LYS A 7 -30.93 -8.68 22.75
N ALA A 8 -32.09 -8.69 23.42
CA ALA A 8 -33.39 -8.70 22.77
C ALA A 8 -33.45 -7.58 21.72
N ARG A 9 -33.87 -7.95 20.51
CA ARG A 9 -34.12 -7.00 19.42
C ARG A 9 -35.28 -6.11 19.90
N PRO A 10 -35.13 -4.79 20.06
CA PRO A 10 -36.21 -3.96 20.58
C PRO A 10 -37.42 -4.11 19.67
N ALA A 11 -38.59 -4.35 20.29
CA ALA A 11 -39.87 -4.32 19.61
C ALA A 11 -39.98 -3.01 18.82
N SER A 12 -40.51 -3.08 17.60
CA SER A 12 -40.78 -1.90 16.77
C SER A 12 -41.59 -0.90 17.59
N SER A 13 -40.95 0.20 17.99
CA SER A 13 -41.53 1.24 18.83
C SER A 13 -42.78 1.79 18.14
N PRO A 14 -43.95 1.85 18.81
CA PRO A 14 -45.18 2.41 18.24
C PRO A 14 -45.05 3.89 17.86
N TYR A 15 -43.97 4.56 18.24
CA TYR A 15 -43.67 5.96 17.95
C TYR A 15 -42.88 6.16 16.64
N SER A 16 -42.57 5.11 15.88
CA SER A 16 -41.79 5.22 14.63
C SER A 16 -42.48 6.06 13.55
N SER A 17 -43.81 6.21 13.61
CA SER A 17 -44.59 7.03 12.67
C SER A 17 -44.48 8.54 12.92
N PHE A 18 -44.03 8.96 14.11
CA PHE A 18 -43.91 10.37 14.49
C PHE A 18 -42.48 10.91 14.38
N LEU A 19 -41.49 10.05 14.16
CA LEU A 19 -40.11 10.47 13.99
C LEU A 19 -39.91 11.00 12.56
N PRO A 20 -39.36 12.22 12.39
CA PRO A 20 -38.95 12.69 11.07
C PRO A 20 -38.01 11.65 10.44
N THR A 21 -38.19 11.38 9.15
CA THR A 21 -37.33 10.48 8.36
C THR A 21 -35.95 11.08 8.21
N HIS A 22 -35.14 10.91 9.26
CA HIS A 22 -33.74 11.30 9.26
C HIS A 22 -32.96 10.34 8.37
N SER A 23 -32.98 10.62 7.08
CA SER A 23 -32.15 9.95 6.09
C SER A 23 -30.71 10.47 6.19
N PHE A 24 -29.75 9.57 6.05
CA PHE A 24 -28.34 9.94 6.00
C PHE A 24 -28.10 10.81 4.75
N PRO A 25 -27.36 11.94 4.85
CA PRO A 25 -27.15 12.83 3.73
C PRO A 25 -26.52 12.09 2.55
N SER A 26 -27.23 12.09 1.41
CA SER A 26 -26.86 11.34 0.22
C SER A 26 -25.48 11.74 -0.32
N ASN A 27 -25.17 13.04 -0.31
CA ASN A 27 -23.91 13.59 -0.80
C ASN A 27 -22.70 12.98 -0.07
N VAL A 28 -22.75 12.92 1.26
CA VAL A 28 -21.66 12.35 2.08
C VAL A 28 -21.47 10.86 1.77
N ARG A 29 -22.58 10.13 1.59
CA ARG A 29 -22.53 8.70 1.21
C ARG A 29 -21.90 8.51 -0.16
N TYR A 30 -22.28 9.32 -1.15
CA TYR A 30 -21.73 9.21 -2.51
C TYR A 30 -20.23 9.53 -2.53
N THR A 31 -19.79 10.59 -1.84
CA THR A 31 -18.35 10.91 -1.74
C THR A 31 -17.56 9.75 -1.15
N PHE A 32 -18.06 9.14 -0.07
CA PHE A 32 -17.42 7.96 0.51
C PHE A 32 -17.36 6.78 -0.46
N LEU A 33 -18.45 6.46 -1.16
CA LEU A 33 -18.47 5.35 -2.11
C LEU A 33 -17.51 5.57 -3.28
N VAL A 34 -17.41 6.81 -3.78
CA VAL A 34 -16.45 7.17 -4.84
C VAL A 34 -15.01 7.02 -4.35
N LEU A 35 -14.68 7.55 -3.17
CA LEU A 35 -13.32 7.43 -2.62
C LEU A 35 -12.96 5.99 -2.27
N ASN A 36 -13.92 5.20 -1.80
CA ASN A 36 -13.73 3.77 -1.57
C ASN A 36 -13.55 2.99 -2.89
N ALA A 37 -14.19 3.43 -3.99
CA ALA A 37 -13.93 2.90 -5.32
C ALA A 37 -12.52 3.24 -5.81
N CYS A 38 -12.03 4.46 -5.54
CA CYS A 38 -10.64 4.82 -5.81
C CYS A 38 -9.65 3.94 -5.03
N LEU A 39 -9.92 3.65 -3.74
CA LEU A 39 -9.13 2.72 -2.94
C LEU A 39 -9.17 1.28 -3.48
N LEU A 40 -10.33 0.83 -3.97
CA LEU A 40 -10.45 -0.49 -4.61
C LEU A 40 -9.58 -0.57 -5.86
N LEU A 41 -9.65 0.46 -6.72
CA LEU A 41 -8.86 0.54 -7.94
C LEU A 41 -7.37 0.62 -7.64
N SER A 42 -6.94 1.41 -6.64
CA SER A 42 -5.53 1.47 -6.25
C SER A 42 -5.03 0.13 -5.72
N GLY A 43 -5.80 -0.55 -4.87
CA GLY A 43 -5.47 -1.89 -4.38
C GLY A 43 -5.37 -2.92 -5.51
N ALA A 44 -6.31 -2.90 -6.45
CA ALA A 44 -6.31 -3.78 -7.62
C ALA A 44 -5.12 -3.51 -8.56
N LEU A 45 -4.77 -2.24 -8.78
CA LEU A 45 -3.58 -1.86 -9.56
C LEU A 45 -2.29 -2.31 -8.87
N ALA A 46 -2.16 -2.09 -7.56
CA ALA A 46 -1.01 -2.55 -6.78
C ALA A 46 -0.85 -4.07 -6.86
N LEU A 47 -1.94 -4.82 -6.68
CA LEU A 47 -1.96 -6.28 -6.87
C LEU A 47 -1.57 -6.69 -8.29
N GLY A 48 -2.12 -6.04 -9.30
CA GLY A 48 -1.84 -6.34 -10.70
C GLY A 48 -0.36 -6.13 -11.06
N ILE A 49 0.23 -5.03 -10.59
CA ILE A 49 1.66 -4.74 -10.78
C ILE A 49 2.52 -5.80 -10.08
N MET A 50 2.20 -6.16 -8.83
CA MET A 50 2.96 -7.17 -8.09
C MET A 50 2.78 -8.59 -8.67
N ALA A 51 1.58 -8.93 -9.14
CA ALA A 51 1.33 -10.19 -9.84
C ALA A 51 2.11 -10.25 -11.16
N PHE A 52 2.11 -9.16 -11.94
CA PHE A 52 2.90 -9.06 -13.16
C PHE A 52 4.40 -9.22 -12.90
N TYR A 53 4.89 -8.65 -11.79
CA TYR A 53 6.27 -8.81 -11.33
C TYR A 53 6.61 -10.28 -11.07
N LEU A 54 5.76 -11.00 -10.32
CA LEU A 54 5.95 -12.41 -10.00
C LEU A 54 5.89 -13.32 -11.23
N LEU A 55 5.11 -12.95 -12.25
CA LEU A 55 5.00 -13.71 -13.50
C LEU A 55 6.16 -13.44 -14.47
N ASN A 56 6.89 -12.33 -14.31
CA ASN A 56 7.99 -11.93 -15.19
C ASN A 56 9.26 -11.64 -14.36
N PRO A 57 9.85 -12.67 -13.72
CA PRO A 57 11.06 -12.50 -12.92
C PRO A 57 12.20 -12.05 -13.83
N LEU A 58 12.74 -10.86 -13.53
CA LEU A 58 13.94 -10.36 -14.18
C LEU A 58 15.04 -10.29 -13.12
N PRO A 59 16.17 -10.98 -13.31
CA PRO A 59 17.20 -11.11 -12.29
C PRO A 59 17.79 -9.75 -11.86
N ARG A 60 17.82 -8.74 -12.76
CA ARG A 60 18.18 -7.36 -12.42
C ARG A 60 17.23 -6.66 -11.43
N ARG A 61 15.95 -6.99 -11.43
CA ARG A 61 14.94 -6.36 -10.56
C ARG A 61 14.88 -6.97 -9.18
N ASP A 62 15.09 -8.27 -9.07
CA ASP A 62 15.06 -9.03 -7.80
C ASP A 62 16.14 -8.57 -6.81
N VAL A 63 17.21 -7.99 -7.35
CA VAL A 63 18.28 -7.34 -6.58
C VAL A 63 17.80 -6.09 -5.85
N ILE A 64 16.85 -5.36 -6.42
CA ILE A 64 16.34 -4.09 -5.86
C ILE A 64 15.12 -4.36 -4.98
N LEU A 65 14.19 -5.18 -5.48
CA LEU A 65 12.99 -5.59 -4.75
C LEU A 65 13.21 -6.96 -4.12
N THR A 66 13.66 -6.93 -2.87
CA THR A 66 13.74 -8.12 -2.02
C THR A 66 12.37 -8.82 -1.91
N PRO A 67 12.32 -10.16 -1.84
CA PRO A 67 11.06 -10.91 -1.81
C PRO A 67 10.14 -10.49 -0.66
N ASP A 68 10.70 -10.06 0.47
CA ASP A 68 9.92 -9.56 1.62
C ASP A 68 9.13 -8.28 1.29
N VAL A 69 9.71 -7.40 0.49
CA VAL A 69 9.06 -6.15 0.06
C VAL A 69 7.98 -6.44 -0.97
N VAL A 70 8.24 -7.37 -1.90
CA VAL A 70 7.23 -7.84 -2.87
C VAL A 70 6.06 -8.50 -2.15
N GLY A 71 6.34 -9.39 -1.19
CA GLY A 71 5.32 -10.04 -0.36
C GLY A 71 4.51 -9.05 0.46
N GLY A 72 5.19 -8.07 1.09
CA GLY A 72 4.55 -7.00 1.83
C GLY A 72 3.63 -6.13 0.95
N ALA A 73 4.10 -5.76 -0.24
CA ALA A 73 3.32 -4.98 -1.20
C ALA A 73 2.10 -5.76 -1.72
N LEU A 74 2.26 -7.04 -2.01
CA LEU A 74 1.17 -7.93 -2.41
C LEU A 74 0.12 -8.06 -1.29
N ALA A 75 0.57 -8.23 -0.04
CA ALA A 75 -0.31 -8.29 1.12
C ALA A 75 -1.08 -6.99 1.34
N CYS A 76 -0.42 -5.83 1.20
CA CYS A 76 -1.08 -4.52 1.30
C CYS A 76 -2.11 -4.32 0.19
N GLY A 77 -1.78 -4.67 -1.06
CA GLY A 77 -2.72 -4.60 -2.18
C GLY A 77 -3.95 -5.51 -1.97
N ALA A 78 -3.74 -6.74 -1.50
CA ALA A 78 -4.81 -7.68 -1.17
C ALA A 78 -5.71 -7.15 -0.05
N ALA A 79 -5.10 -6.63 1.01
CA ALA A 79 -5.79 -6.02 2.13
C ALA A 79 -6.60 -4.79 1.68
N ALA A 80 -6.05 -3.92 0.84
CA ALA A 80 -6.74 -2.75 0.28
C ALA A 80 -8.00 -3.16 -0.48
N VAL A 81 -7.92 -4.20 -1.34
CA VAL A 81 -9.09 -4.73 -2.05
C VAL A 81 -10.13 -5.28 -1.07
N ALA A 82 -9.73 -6.12 -0.12
CA ALA A 82 -10.65 -6.71 0.86
C ALA A 82 -11.33 -5.65 1.74
N ILE A 83 -10.57 -4.66 2.21
CA ILE A 83 -11.06 -3.54 3.00
C ILE A 83 -12.03 -2.70 2.17
N SER A 84 -11.72 -2.40 0.91
CA SER A 84 -12.65 -1.68 0.02
C SER A 84 -13.96 -2.42 -0.18
N LEU A 85 -13.95 -3.75 -0.34
CA LEU A 85 -15.19 -4.53 -0.43
C LEU A 85 -16.02 -4.44 0.86
N LEU A 86 -15.38 -4.49 2.03
CA LEU A 86 -16.04 -4.23 3.31
C LEU A 86 -16.60 -2.80 3.39
N GLY A 87 -15.87 -1.82 2.84
CA GLY A 87 -16.30 -0.42 2.74
C GLY A 87 -17.57 -0.26 1.92
N PHE A 88 -17.67 -0.93 0.76
CA PHE A 88 -18.91 -0.95 -0.04
C PHE A 88 -20.07 -1.55 0.74
N PHE A 89 -19.83 -2.67 1.42
CA PHE A 89 -20.85 -3.32 2.24
C PHE A 89 -21.33 -2.42 3.40
N GLY A 90 -20.41 -1.75 4.10
CA GLY A 90 -20.73 -0.83 5.19
C GLY A 90 -21.40 0.47 4.72
N GLY A 91 -20.96 1.01 3.59
CA GLY A 91 -21.39 2.32 3.06
C GLY A 91 -22.80 2.35 2.47
N GLN A 92 -23.30 1.22 1.97
CA GLN A 92 -24.66 1.16 1.41
C GLN A 92 -25.74 1.51 2.45
N ALA A 93 -25.55 1.07 3.69
CA ALA A 93 -26.50 1.27 4.79
C ALA A 93 -25.76 1.61 6.10
N PRO A 94 -25.33 2.88 6.27
CA PRO A 94 -24.43 3.27 7.36
C PRO A 94 -25.01 3.06 8.76
N LEU A 95 -26.31 3.33 8.93
CA LEU A 95 -27.02 3.21 10.21
C LEU A 95 -27.11 1.77 10.73
N PRO A 96 -27.71 0.80 10.00
CA PRO A 96 -27.79 -0.58 10.49
C PRO A 96 -26.44 -1.29 10.51
N ARG A 97 -25.45 -0.85 9.72
CA ARG A 97 -24.14 -1.51 9.58
C ARG A 97 -22.99 -0.74 10.25
N GLN A 98 -23.27 0.03 11.30
CA GLN A 98 -22.26 0.84 12.00
C GLN A 98 -21.03 0.02 12.47
N ARG A 99 -21.22 -1.23 12.89
CA ARG A 99 -20.11 -2.12 13.27
C ARG A 99 -19.17 -2.42 12.11
N ALA A 100 -19.71 -2.62 10.91
CA ALA A 100 -18.89 -2.86 9.72
C ALA A 100 -18.07 -1.61 9.35
N LEU A 101 -18.66 -0.42 9.47
CA LEU A 101 -17.95 0.86 9.29
C LEU A 101 -16.85 1.07 10.34
N ALA A 102 -17.08 0.69 11.60
CA ALA A 102 -16.07 0.76 12.66
C ALA A 102 -14.89 -0.18 12.36
N ILE A 103 -15.16 -1.41 11.94
CA ILE A 103 -14.15 -2.39 11.54
C ILE A 103 -13.38 -1.87 10.31
N TYR A 104 -14.08 -1.37 9.30
CA TYR A 104 -13.48 -0.74 8.13
C TYR A 104 -12.51 0.37 8.54
N CYS A 105 -12.95 1.34 9.36
CA CYS A 105 -12.08 2.44 9.79
C CYS A 105 -10.81 1.94 10.50
N GLY A 106 -10.96 0.96 11.40
CA GLY A 106 -9.81 0.37 12.09
C GLY A 106 -8.85 -0.35 11.15
N LEU A 107 -9.36 -1.14 10.21
CA LEU A 107 -8.54 -1.84 9.22
C LEU A 107 -7.85 -0.88 8.25
N THR A 108 -8.51 0.19 7.82
CA THR A 108 -7.90 1.21 6.94
C THR A 108 -6.74 1.92 7.63
N VAL A 109 -6.83 2.20 8.93
CA VAL A 109 -5.70 2.76 9.71
C VAL A 109 -4.52 1.79 9.74
N LEU A 110 -4.77 0.50 9.98
CA LEU A 110 -3.70 -0.52 9.99
C LEU A 110 -3.06 -0.68 8.61
N LEU A 111 -3.87 -0.69 7.54
CA LEU A 111 -3.38 -0.69 6.16
C LEU A 111 -2.49 0.54 5.91
N GLN A 112 -2.94 1.72 6.32
CA GLN A 112 -2.20 2.96 6.11
C GLN A 112 -0.83 2.94 6.78
N LEU A 113 -0.74 2.41 8.00
CA LEU A 113 0.52 2.24 8.72
C LEU A 113 1.44 1.23 8.02
N ALA A 114 0.90 0.11 7.54
CA ALA A 114 1.67 -0.88 6.81
C ALA A 114 2.24 -0.33 5.50
N GLU A 115 1.44 0.41 4.73
CA GLU A 115 1.90 1.06 3.49
C GLU A 115 2.95 2.13 3.79
N LEU A 116 2.79 2.93 4.85
CA LEU A 116 3.77 3.94 5.24
C LEU A 116 5.12 3.30 5.60
N VAL A 117 5.11 2.18 6.34
CA VAL A 117 6.34 1.43 6.66
C VAL A 117 6.99 0.90 5.38
N LEU A 118 6.20 0.35 4.44
CA LEU A 118 6.70 -0.14 3.16
C LEU A 118 7.32 0.98 2.31
N GLY A 119 6.64 2.13 2.22
CA GLY A 119 7.14 3.32 1.54
C GLY A 119 8.42 3.86 2.17
N ALA A 120 8.49 3.89 3.51
CA ALA A 120 9.69 4.30 4.24
C ALA A 120 10.88 3.35 3.99
N ILE A 121 10.67 2.03 4.00
CA ILE A 121 11.73 1.05 3.69
C ILE A 121 12.29 1.29 2.29
N LEU A 122 11.43 1.48 1.29
CA LEU A 122 11.84 1.76 -0.09
C LEU A 122 12.62 3.08 -0.20
N TRP A 123 12.16 4.11 0.50
CA TRP A 123 12.80 5.43 0.51
C TRP A 123 14.16 5.41 1.22
N PHE A 124 14.29 4.72 2.36
CA PHE A 124 15.59 4.60 3.04
C PHE A 124 16.62 3.85 2.18
N ARG A 125 16.20 2.83 1.42
CA ARG A 125 17.07 2.11 0.48
C ARG A 125 17.61 2.99 -0.65
N SER A 126 16.97 4.11 -0.97
CA SER A 126 17.48 5.01 -2.01
C SER A 126 18.57 5.98 -1.52
N LEU A 127 18.81 6.10 -0.21
CA LEU A 127 19.72 7.11 0.32
C LEU A 127 21.21 6.76 0.17
N ASP A 128 21.61 5.49 0.29
CA ASP A 128 23.03 5.10 0.28
C ASP A 128 23.29 3.82 -0.55
N VAL A 129 22.82 3.84 -1.80
CA VAL A 129 22.95 2.72 -2.75
C VAL A 129 24.40 2.22 -2.89
N PRO A 130 25.45 3.04 -3.08
CA PRO A 130 26.79 2.52 -3.34
C PRO A 130 27.35 1.72 -2.15
N ARG A 131 27.04 2.16 -0.92
CA ARG A 131 27.51 1.49 0.30
C ARG A 131 26.79 0.17 0.54
N ASP A 132 25.48 0.16 0.36
CA ASP A 132 24.65 -1.03 0.60
C ASP A 132 24.86 -2.09 -0.48
N TYR A 133 25.06 -1.67 -1.74
CA TYR A 133 25.12 -2.59 -2.87
C TYR A 133 26.51 -3.17 -3.15
N TYR A 134 27.58 -2.63 -2.56
CA TYR A 134 28.92 -3.21 -2.71
C TYR A 134 29.02 -4.64 -2.16
N PRO A 135 28.64 -4.96 -0.91
CA PRO A 135 28.68 -6.33 -0.40
C PRO A 135 27.70 -7.25 -1.16
N LEU A 136 26.57 -6.72 -1.62
CA LEU A 136 25.62 -7.43 -2.48
C LEU A 136 26.28 -7.82 -3.80
N TRP A 137 26.98 -6.90 -4.47
CA TRP A 137 27.71 -7.15 -5.72
C TRP A 137 28.67 -8.34 -5.60
N GLN A 138 29.42 -8.42 -4.50
CA GLN A 138 30.35 -9.53 -4.25
C GLN A 138 29.62 -10.88 -4.13
N SER A 139 28.43 -10.88 -3.54
CA SER A 139 27.60 -12.07 -3.36
C SER A 139 26.84 -12.50 -4.62
N TRP A 140 26.72 -11.62 -5.62
CA TRP A 140 25.92 -11.90 -6.81
C TRP A 140 26.54 -12.99 -7.70
N PRO A 141 25.70 -13.86 -8.29
CA PRO A 141 26.15 -14.84 -9.25
C PRO A 141 26.78 -14.16 -10.47
N GLN A 142 27.81 -14.78 -11.03
CA GLN A 142 28.52 -14.29 -12.21
C GLN A 142 27.61 -13.83 -13.38
N PRO A 143 26.55 -14.58 -13.79
CA PRO A 143 25.67 -14.13 -14.87
C PRO A 143 24.97 -12.80 -14.58
N LEU A 144 24.58 -12.55 -13.33
CA LEU A 144 23.94 -11.28 -12.94
C LEU A 144 24.92 -10.11 -13.01
N ARG A 145 26.15 -10.31 -12.54
CA ARG A 145 27.23 -9.31 -12.66
C ARG A 145 27.56 -9.02 -14.12
N ALA A 146 27.64 -10.05 -14.96
CA ALA A 146 27.88 -9.89 -16.40
C ALA A 146 26.75 -9.08 -17.05
N GLU A 147 25.49 -9.34 -16.71
CA GLU A 147 24.33 -8.59 -17.23
C GLU A 147 24.38 -7.09 -16.86
N PHE A 148 24.79 -6.76 -15.64
CA PHE A 148 24.98 -5.37 -15.23
C PHE A 148 26.18 -4.70 -15.91
N GLN A 149 27.28 -5.43 -16.10
CA GLN A 149 28.47 -4.95 -16.81
C GLN A 149 28.19 -4.66 -18.28
N GLU A 150 27.42 -5.52 -18.95
CA GLU A 150 27.02 -5.35 -20.34
C GLU A 150 26.03 -4.20 -20.50
N TYR A 151 25.06 -4.08 -19.59
CA TYR A 151 24.10 -2.98 -19.60
C TYR A 151 24.77 -1.63 -19.35
N GLY A 152 25.72 -1.58 -18.43
CA GLY A 152 26.36 -0.35 -18.00
C GLY A 152 27.65 0.02 -18.73
N HIS A 153 28.11 -0.83 -19.67
CA HIS A 153 29.40 -0.72 -20.34
C HIS A 153 30.56 -0.43 -19.35
N CYS A 154 30.57 -1.16 -18.24
CA CYS A 154 31.43 -0.95 -17.09
C CYS A 154 31.98 -2.29 -16.58
N CYS A 155 33.02 -2.26 -15.75
CA CYS A 155 33.63 -3.46 -15.19
C CYS A 155 33.90 -3.33 -13.71
N GLY A 156 33.73 -4.44 -12.98
CA GLY A 156 33.86 -4.47 -11.52
C GLY A 156 32.96 -3.44 -10.82
N PHE A 157 33.16 -3.20 -9.53
CA PHE A 157 32.32 -2.26 -8.76
C PHE A 157 32.93 -0.86 -8.65
N TYR A 158 33.96 -0.67 -7.82
CA TYR A 158 34.66 0.61 -7.71
C TYR A 158 35.77 0.75 -8.76
N ARG A 159 36.43 -0.37 -9.05
CA ARG A 159 37.52 -0.47 -10.02
C ARG A 159 37.24 -1.60 -11.01
N PRO A 160 37.85 -1.58 -12.20
CA PRO A 160 37.56 -2.57 -13.24
C PRO A 160 37.95 -4.01 -12.90
N ASP A 161 38.85 -4.20 -11.94
CA ASP A 161 39.33 -5.47 -11.41
C ASP A 161 38.51 -5.98 -10.20
N ASP A 162 37.63 -5.16 -9.63
CA ASP A 162 36.91 -5.44 -8.38
C ASP A 162 35.70 -6.36 -8.61
N PHE A 163 35.90 -7.67 -8.46
CA PHE A 163 34.90 -8.73 -8.69
C PHE A 163 34.28 -8.67 -10.10
N SER A 164 35.08 -8.32 -11.11
CA SER A 164 34.65 -8.35 -12.51
C SER A 164 34.45 -9.77 -13.02
N VAL A 165 33.66 -9.89 -14.09
CA VAL A 165 33.32 -11.17 -14.72
C VAL A 165 33.58 -11.02 -16.22
N PRO A 166 34.05 -12.07 -16.92
CA PRO A 166 34.14 -12.03 -18.37
C PRO A 166 32.76 -11.76 -18.99
N SER A 167 32.63 -10.62 -19.65
CA SER A 167 31.40 -10.17 -20.31
C SER A 167 31.78 -9.36 -21.55
N ALA A 168 30.85 -9.16 -22.49
CA ALA A 168 31.14 -8.39 -23.70
C ALA A 168 31.62 -6.95 -23.39
N GLY A 169 31.09 -6.36 -22.31
CA GLY A 169 31.51 -5.05 -21.81
C GLY A 169 32.91 -5.01 -21.18
N CYS A 170 33.44 -6.17 -20.75
CA CYS A 170 34.72 -6.28 -20.04
C CYS A 170 35.82 -7.02 -20.80
N ALA A 171 35.61 -7.33 -22.09
CA ALA A 171 36.57 -8.10 -22.89
C ALA A 171 38.00 -7.50 -22.90
N ALA A 172 38.10 -6.17 -22.82
CA ALA A 172 39.37 -5.44 -22.79
C ALA A 172 40.15 -5.57 -21.46
N LEU A 173 39.54 -6.04 -20.37
CA LEU A 173 40.27 -6.41 -19.16
C LEU A 173 40.91 -7.79 -19.23
N PHE A 174 40.32 -8.68 -20.03
CA PHE A 174 40.76 -10.07 -20.13
C PHE A 174 41.63 -10.33 -21.36
N SER A 175 41.79 -9.34 -22.25
CA SER A 175 42.72 -9.41 -23.39
C SER A 175 44.12 -8.91 -23.01
N PRO A 176 45.18 -9.66 -23.34
CA PRO A 176 46.55 -9.18 -23.15
C PRO A 176 46.87 -8.04 -24.13
N GLY A 177 47.23 -6.85 -23.61
CA GLY A 177 47.70 -5.71 -24.41
C GLY A 177 46.71 -4.56 -24.61
N SER A 178 45.48 -4.66 -24.11
CA SER A 178 44.52 -3.55 -24.12
C SER A 178 44.81 -2.55 -22.99
N ALA A 179 44.85 -1.27 -23.32
CA ALA A 179 44.96 -0.19 -22.33
C ALA A 179 43.67 -0.15 -21.50
N THR A 180 43.76 -0.55 -20.22
CA THR A 180 42.67 -0.53 -19.23
C THR A 180 42.26 0.87 -18.78
N SER A 181 42.88 1.92 -19.33
CA SER A 181 42.80 3.31 -18.84
C SER A 181 41.47 4.02 -19.09
N SER A 182 40.50 3.41 -19.79
CA SER A 182 39.21 4.05 -20.10
C SER A 182 37.98 3.34 -19.53
N ILE A 183 38.14 2.21 -18.83
CA ILE A 183 37.01 1.46 -18.28
C ILE A 183 36.79 1.89 -16.83
N ASN A 184 35.58 2.33 -16.51
CA ASN A 184 35.19 2.74 -15.17
C ASN A 184 34.48 1.60 -14.42
N GLY A 185 34.50 1.70 -13.09
CA GLY A 185 33.69 0.86 -12.20
C GLY A 185 32.19 0.98 -12.47
N CYS A 186 31.42 -0.09 -12.22
CA CYS A 186 29.96 -0.07 -12.37
C CYS A 186 29.20 0.67 -11.27
N SER A 187 29.85 1.18 -10.23
CA SER A 187 29.19 1.82 -9.08
C SER A 187 28.26 2.97 -9.48
N ASN A 188 28.69 3.86 -10.38
CA ASN A 188 27.89 5.01 -10.83
C ASN A 188 26.70 4.58 -11.70
N THR A 189 26.92 3.64 -12.63
CA THR A 189 25.84 3.14 -13.49
C THR A 189 24.80 2.35 -12.69
N LEU A 190 25.24 1.55 -11.72
CA LEU A 190 24.38 0.86 -10.79
C LEU A 190 23.60 1.86 -9.93
N PHE A 191 24.27 2.90 -9.41
CA PHE A 191 23.63 3.98 -8.65
C PHE A 191 22.50 4.64 -9.44
N MET A 192 22.75 5.03 -10.69
CA MET A 192 21.73 5.65 -11.55
C MET A 192 20.56 4.70 -11.82
N TYR A 193 20.84 3.44 -12.12
CA TYR A 193 19.80 2.43 -12.37
C TYR A 193 18.93 2.17 -11.14
N VAL A 194 19.56 1.89 -9.99
CA VAL A 194 18.86 1.57 -8.74
C VAL A 194 18.09 2.78 -8.23
N SER A 195 18.68 3.97 -8.26
CA SER A 195 18.03 5.20 -7.78
C SER A 195 16.80 5.54 -8.64
N ALA A 196 16.94 5.50 -9.98
CA ALA A 196 15.82 5.77 -10.88
C ALA A 196 14.69 4.72 -10.75
N TYR A 197 15.04 3.47 -10.47
CA TYR A 197 14.05 2.42 -10.24
C TYR A 197 13.33 2.60 -8.90
N LEU A 198 14.09 2.79 -7.81
CA LEU A 198 13.54 3.03 -6.47
C LEU A 198 12.67 4.29 -6.44
N GLU A 199 13.06 5.35 -7.16
CA GLU A 199 12.27 6.58 -7.28
C GLU A 199 10.88 6.34 -7.84
N ARG A 200 10.78 5.56 -8.92
CA ARG A 200 9.48 5.17 -9.49
C ARG A 200 8.67 4.32 -8.51
N CYS A 201 9.32 3.39 -7.82
CA CYS A 201 8.67 2.51 -6.84
C CYS A 201 8.13 3.28 -5.63
N TYR A 202 8.96 4.05 -4.92
CA TYR A 202 8.49 4.78 -3.74
C TYR A 202 7.46 5.84 -4.12
N SER A 203 7.60 6.51 -5.27
CA SER A 203 6.63 7.51 -5.72
C SER A 203 5.27 6.89 -5.99
N ALA A 204 5.22 5.71 -6.62
CA ALA A 204 3.98 4.96 -6.82
C ALA A 204 3.36 4.54 -5.47
N VAL A 205 4.16 4.03 -4.53
CA VAL A 205 3.69 3.66 -3.19
C VAL A 205 3.13 4.86 -2.42
N PHE A 206 3.82 6.00 -2.41
CA PHE A 206 3.30 7.23 -1.80
C PHE A 206 2.03 7.75 -2.49
N GLY A 207 1.87 7.53 -3.80
CA GLY A 207 0.63 7.78 -4.50
C GLY A 207 -0.53 6.93 -3.98
N PHE A 208 -0.32 5.63 -3.75
CA PHE A 208 -1.33 4.75 -3.15
C PHE A 208 -1.67 5.14 -1.70
N ILE A 209 -0.66 5.47 -0.90
CA ILE A 209 -0.80 6.00 0.47
C ILE A 209 -1.71 7.24 0.47
N ALA A 210 -1.50 8.18 -0.45
CA ALA A 210 -2.31 9.40 -0.53
C ALA A 210 -3.79 9.09 -0.81
N VAL A 211 -4.08 8.16 -1.72
CA VAL A 211 -5.45 7.71 -2.02
C VAL A 211 -6.08 7.04 -0.80
N ALA A 212 -5.34 6.14 -0.13
CA ALA A 212 -5.80 5.46 1.07
C ALA A 212 -6.08 6.44 2.22
N PHE A 213 -5.25 7.47 2.36
CA PHE A 213 -5.43 8.49 3.39
C PHE A 213 -6.72 9.28 3.16
N VAL A 214 -6.97 9.75 1.93
CA VAL A 214 -8.21 10.48 1.60
C VAL A 214 -9.45 9.59 1.81
N ALA A 215 -9.40 8.31 1.42
CA ALA A 215 -10.47 7.35 1.67
C ALA A 215 -10.70 7.11 3.18
N MET A 216 -9.62 7.03 3.97
CA MET A 216 -9.66 6.91 5.43
C MET A 216 -10.39 8.10 6.06
N PHE A 217 -10.04 9.35 5.70
CA PHE A 217 -10.73 10.53 6.23
C PHE A 217 -12.21 10.54 5.87
N SER A 218 -12.54 10.21 4.62
CA SER A 218 -13.94 10.11 4.20
C SER A 218 -14.72 9.09 5.03
N SER A 219 -14.11 7.94 5.30
CA SER A 219 -14.72 6.90 6.14
C SER A 219 -14.92 7.34 7.59
N LEU A 220 -13.96 8.08 8.15
CA LEU A 220 -14.06 8.62 9.50
C LEU A 220 -15.23 9.60 9.60
N VAL A 221 -15.40 10.47 8.59
CA VAL A 221 -16.54 11.40 8.53
C VAL A 221 -17.87 10.64 8.46
N VAL A 222 -17.98 9.61 7.63
CA VAL A 222 -19.20 8.77 7.55
C VAL A 222 -19.45 8.04 8.87
N TYR A 223 -18.42 7.51 9.50
CA TYR A 223 -18.54 6.81 10.78
C TYR A 223 -19.02 7.74 11.91
N LEU A 224 -18.40 8.91 12.05
CA LEU A 224 -18.76 9.91 13.05
C LEU A 224 -20.18 10.44 12.83
N SER A 225 -20.51 10.83 11.60
CA SER A 225 -21.87 11.30 11.26
C SER A 225 -22.94 10.22 11.49
N SER A 226 -22.66 8.96 11.18
CA SER A 226 -23.60 7.85 11.44
C SER A 226 -23.80 7.64 12.94
N ARG A 227 -22.73 7.74 13.73
CA ARG A 227 -22.78 7.61 15.19
C ARG A 227 -23.55 8.75 15.84
N ASP A 228 -23.36 9.97 15.38
CA ASP A 228 -24.09 11.13 15.89
C ASP A 228 -25.57 11.06 15.51
N LEU A 229 -25.89 10.69 14.26
CA LEU A 229 -27.27 10.49 13.82
C LEU A 229 -28.00 9.45 14.68
N GLN A 230 -27.33 8.34 15.00
CA GLN A 230 -27.90 7.31 15.87
C GLN A 230 -28.15 7.82 17.29
N ARG A 231 -27.25 8.65 17.84
CA ARG A 231 -27.44 9.29 19.14
C ARG A 231 -28.62 10.26 19.12
N TYR A 232 -28.78 11.04 18.05
CA TYR A 232 -29.92 11.93 17.89
C TYR A 232 -31.24 11.15 17.89
N ILE A 233 -31.33 10.05 17.12
CA ILE A 233 -32.52 9.19 17.07
C ILE A 233 -32.84 8.60 18.45
N THR A 234 -31.85 8.03 19.14
CA THR A 234 -32.08 7.46 20.49
C THR A 234 -32.49 8.53 21.51
N THR A 235 -32.01 9.76 21.37
CA THR A 235 -32.36 10.86 22.28
C THR A 235 -33.77 11.38 22.01
N SER A 236 -34.15 11.54 20.74
CA SER A 236 -35.51 11.97 20.39
C SER A 236 -36.57 10.94 20.80
N GLU A 237 -36.29 9.64 20.65
CA GLU A 237 -37.15 8.56 21.13
C GLU A 237 -37.40 8.65 22.64
N LYS A 238 -36.35 8.88 23.44
CA LYS A 238 -36.48 9.01 24.90
C LYS A 238 -37.29 10.25 25.31
N LEU A 239 -37.07 11.39 24.63
CA LEU A 239 -37.81 12.61 24.90
C LEU A 239 -39.30 12.49 24.56
N LEU A 240 -39.64 11.76 23.50
CA LEU A 240 -41.03 11.46 23.14
C LEU A 240 -41.70 10.56 24.17
N GLN A 241 -41.01 9.53 24.67
CA GLN A 241 -41.51 8.67 25.74
C GLN A 241 -41.85 9.48 27.00
N LEU A 242 -40.95 10.36 27.44
CA LEU A 242 -41.18 11.23 28.61
C LEU A 242 -42.35 12.21 28.43
N ARG A 243 -42.71 12.59 27.20
CA ARG A 243 -43.86 13.46 26.94
C ARG A 243 -45.17 12.70 27.01
N VAL A 244 -45.18 11.42 26.62
CA VAL A 244 -46.39 10.59 26.55
C VAL A 244 -46.73 9.96 27.90
N ASP A 245 -45.72 9.68 28.73
CA ASP A 245 -45.85 9.18 30.09
C ASP A 245 -45.49 10.29 31.11
N PRO A 246 -46.37 11.27 31.38
CA PRO A 246 -46.09 12.40 32.27
C PRO A 246 -46.00 12.02 33.76
#